data_AF-A0A0S7C073-F1
#
_entry.id   AF-A0A0S7C073-F1
#
_cell.length_a   1.000
_cell.length_b   1.000
_cell.length_c   1.000
_cell.angle_alpha   90.00
_cell.angle_beta   90.00
_cell.angle_gamma   90.00
#
_symmetry.space_group_name_H-M   'P 1'
#
loop_
_entity.id
_entity.type
_entity.pdbx_description
1 polymer ?
#
loop_
_entity_poly.entity_id
_entity_poly.type
_entity_poly.pdbx_seq_one_letter_code
_entity_poly.pdbx_strand_id
1 'polypeptide(L)' 'MTSQSRKYPTRVKVKHNDQIGWVVIDQIRTIDKQRIIKILGELADKEIIEVKNTIRETFVE' A
#
# COMPACT_ATOMS: atom_id res chain seq x y z
N MET A 1 2.12 -2.65 10.20
CA MET A 1 0.81 -2.24 10.76
C MET A 1 1.07 -1.26 11.89
N THR A 2 0.56 -0.03 11.80
CA THR A 2 0.56 0.90 12.93
C THR A 2 -0.86 1.44 13.09
N SER A 3 -1.39 1.34 14.32
CA SER A 3 -2.75 1.72 14.68
C SER A 3 -2.95 3.23 14.86
N GLN A 4 -2.03 4.06 14.34
CA GLN A 4 -2.10 5.53 14.43
C GLN A 4 -2.41 6.13 13.05
N SER A 5 -3.65 6.58 12.91
CA SER A 5 -4.22 7.26 11.76
C SER A 5 -3.78 8.73 11.70
N ARG A 6 -2.49 8.97 11.44
CA ARG A 6 -2.07 10.27 10.91
C ARG A 6 -2.33 10.27 9.40
N LYS A 7 -3.23 11.15 8.93
CA LYS A 7 -3.42 11.43 7.50
C LYS A 7 -2.08 11.89 6.95
N TYR A 8 -1.44 11.03 6.17
CA TYR A 8 -0.25 11.35 5.39
C TYR A 8 -0.66 11.22 3.92
N PRO A 9 -0.30 12.18 3.05
CA PRO A 9 -0.70 12.16 1.64
C PRO A 9 -0.19 10.91 0.90
N THR A 10 0.91 10.32 1.37
CA THR A 10 1.52 9.10 0.79
C THR A 10 0.90 7.79 1.30
N ARG A 11 -0.15 7.84 2.13
CA ARG A 11 -0.82 6.64 2.67
C ARG A 11 -2.15 6.40 1.96
N VAL A 12 -2.18 5.37 1.12
CA VAL A 12 -3.40 4.95 0.41
C VAL A 12 -4.18 3.97 1.28
N LYS A 13 -5.46 4.27 1.50
CA LYS A 13 -6.34 3.41 2.29
C LYS A 13 -6.81 2.26 1.40
N VAL A 14 -6.54 1.02 1.81
CA VAL A 14 -6.97 -0.18 1.09
C VAL A 14 -7.88 -1.02 1.98
N LYS A 15 -8.94 -1.57 1.42
CA LYS A 15 -9.85 -2.48 2.10
C LYS A 15 -9.57 -3.89 1.60
N HIS A 16 -8.81 -4.65 2.38
CA HIS A 16 -8.43 -6.01 2.03
C HIS A 16 -9.01 -7.00 3.05
N ASN A 17 -9.82 -7.94 2.56
CA ASN A 17 -10.38 -9.07 3.33
C ASN A 17 -11.08 -8.62 4.64
N ASP A 18 -12.03 -7.70 4.51
CA ASP A 18 -12.78 -7.04 5.61
C ASP A 18 -11.97 -6.23 6.62
N GLN A 19 -10.66 -6.11 6.44
CA GLN A 19 -9.81 -5.22 7.24
C GLN A 19 -9.42 -3.97 6.44
N ILE A 20 -9.49 -2.83 7.12
CA ILE A 20 -9.03 -1.55 6.59
C ILE A 20 -7.53 -1.44 6.86
N GLY A 21 -6.73 -1.54 5.80
CA GLY A 21 -5.29 -1.35 5.81
C GLY A 21 -4.87 0.00 5.23
N TRP A 22 -3.61 0.35 5.43
CA TRP A 22 -2.98 1.53 4.82
C TRP A 22 -1.71 1.08 4.11
N VAL A 23 -1.65 1.30 2.81
CA VAL A 23 -0.43 1.12 2.00
C VAL A 23 0.42 2.37 2.19
N VAL A 24 1.65 2.16 2.62
CA VAL A 24 2.62 3.23 2.89
C VAL A 24 3.58 3.30 1.70
N ILE A 25 3.43 4.32 0.85
CA ILE A 25 4.18 4.44 -0.41
C ILE A 25 5.60 4.97 -0.19
N ASP A 26 5.84 5.72 0.89
CA ASP A 26 7.16 6.25 1.24
C ASP A 26 8.14 5.19 1.77
N GLN A 27 7.65 4.00 2.14
CA GLN A 27 8.46 2.93 2.75
C GLN A 27 8.73 1.77 1.77
N ILE A 28 8.94 2.08 0.50
CA ILE A 28 9.26 1.06 -0.52
C ILE A 28 10.62 0.43 -0.19
N ARG A 29 10.63 -0.90 -0.05
CA ARG A 29 11.84 -1.69 0.18
C ARG A 29 11.86 -2.92 -0.72
N THR A 30 13.03 -3.29 -1.18
CA THR A 30 13.24 -4.56 -1.87
C THR A 30 13.27 -5.69 -0.83
N ILE A 31 12.54 -6.78 -1.11
CA ILE A 31 12.55 -7.99 -0.29
C ILE A 31 12.88 -9.19 -1.17
N ASP A 32 13.60 -10.16 -0.61
CA ASP A 32 13.84 -11.44 -1.27
C ASP A 32 12.59 -12.33 -1.24
N LYS A 33 12.37 -13.12 -2.29
CA LYS A 33 11.19 -14.01 -2.41
C LYS A 33 11.11 -15.04 -1.29
N GLN A 34 12.24 -15.48 -0.73
CA GLN A 34 12.28 -16.43 0.39
C GLN A 34 11.65 -15.86 1.66
N ARG A 35 11.55 -14.53 1.79
CA ARG A 35 10.94 -13.86 2.95
C ARG A 35 9.40 -13.78 2.87
N ILE A 36 8.81 -14.19 1.75
CA ILE A 36 7.35 -14.20 1.55
C ILE A 36 6.79 -15.49 2.14
N ILE A 37 6.22 -15.41 3.35
CA ILE A 37 5.72 -16.58 4.08
C ILE A 37 4.30 -16.97 3.62
N LYS A 38 3.47 -15.99 3.25
CA LYS A 38 2.08 -16.20 2.84
C LYS A 38 1.58 -15.06 1.95
N ILE A 39 0.83 -15.41 0.91
CA ILE A 39 0.06 -14.46 0.10
C ILE A 39 -1.30 -14.27 0.78
N LEU A 40 -1.62 -13.03 1.14
CA LEU A 40 -2.83 -12.72 1.90
C LEU A 40 -4.05 -12.45 1.00
N GLY A 41 -3.83 -12.12 -0.27
CA GLY A 41 -4.85 -11.86 -1.27
C GLY A 41 -4.35 -10.87 -2.33
N GLU A 42 -5.28 -10.37 -3.14
CA GLU A 42 -5.04 -9.41 -4.21
C GLU A 42 -5.80 -8.10 -3.93
N LEU A 43 -5.26 -6.99 -4.43
CA LEU A 43 -5.91 -5.67 -4.36
C LEU A 43 -6.94 -5.53 -5.46
N ALA A 44 -7.99 -4.73 -5.23
CA ALA A 44 -8.95 -4.42 -6.28
C ALA A 44 -8.33 -3.47 -7.33
N ASP A 45 -8.79 -3.55 -8.58
CA ASP A 45 -8.29 -2.69 -9.68
C ASP A 45 -8.34 -1.20 -9.35
N LYS A 46 -9.41 -0.76 -8.67
CA LYS A 46 -9.57 0.64 -8.24
C LYS A 46 -8.46 1.07 -7.28
N GLU A 47 -8.11 0.20 -6.34
CA GLU A 47 -7.05 0.47 -5.35
C GLU A 47 -5.68 0.47 -6.02
N ILE A 48 -5.46 -0.41 -7.02
CA ILE A 48 -4.22 -0.44 -7.80
C ILE A 48 -4.02 0.88 -8.56
N ILE A 49 -5.10 1.43 -9.16
CA ILE A 49 -5.04 2.72 -9.86
C ILE A 49 -4.69 3.85 -8.89
N GLU A 50 -5.33 3.87 -7.71
CA GLU A 50 -5.07 4.88 -6.68
C GLU A 50 -3.62 4.84 -6.20
N VAL A 51 -3.09 3.63 -5.89
CA VAL A 51 -1.69 3.45 -5.52
C VAL A 51 -0.73 3.93 -6.61
N LYS A 52 -1.00 3.62 -7.88
CA LYS A 52 -0.17 4.08 -9.01
C LYS A 52 -0.17 5.60 -9.15
N ASN A 53 -1.32 6.24 -8.98
CA ASN A 53 -1.42 7.70 -9.03
C ASN A 53 -0.61 8.34 -7.91
N THR A 54 -0.73 7.86 -6.68
CA THR A 54 0.04 8.41 -5.56
C THR A 54 1.54 8.19 -5.71
N ILE A 55 1.98 7.06 -6.29
CA ILE A 55 3.40 6.85 -6.64
C ILE A 55 3.86 7.90 -7.65
N ARG A 56 3.06 8.17 -8.69
CA ARG A 56 3.37 9.18 -9.72
C ARG A 56 3.50 10.58 -9.10
N GLU A 57 2.54 10.99 -8.28
CA GLU A 57 2.56 12.28 -7.57
C GLU A 57 3.75 12.41 -6.61
N THR A 58 4.22 11.31 -6.02
CA THR A 58 5.29 11.35 -5.01
C THR A 58 6.70 11.30 -5.61
N PHE A 59 6.89 10.60 -6.74
CA PHE A 59 8.23 10.27 -7.26
C PHE A 59 8.50 10.69 -8.70
N VAL A 60 7.50 11.13 -9.46
CA VAL A 60 7.63 11.37 -10.91
C VAL A 60 7.32 12.82 -11.30
N GLU A 61 6.31 13.43 -10.68
CA GLU A 61 5.95 14.84 -10.90
C GLU A 61 6.81 15.83 -10.11
#